data_AF-A0A6V8SJE5-F1
#
_entry.id   AF-A0A6V8SJE5-F1
#
_cell.length_a   1.000
_cell.length_b   1.000
_cell.length_c   1.000
_cell.angle_alpha   90.00
_cell.angle_beta   90.00
_cell.angle_gamma   90.00
#
_symmetry.space_group_name_H-M   'P 1'
#
loop_
_entity.id
_entity.type
_entity.pdbx_description
1 polymer ?
#
loop_
_entity_poly.entity_id
_entity_poly.type
_entity_poly.pdbx_seq_one_letter_code
_entity_poly.pdbx_strand_id
1 'polypeptide(L)'
;MKSKIKAFFLSFIPGLGHIYLGENNRGLIFLGGFLSYIFTVGFLNHSYDIIGGYSRVFEAAIPALWIFNVLDCVINAEKINKGMINLADDKSTEDERKLISFMLSVIPGLGQLYLGEKEKGQKLLSLFLIVYIVSSLVNIDILRLGVPAIIIYSILDLMNVKGIRDTTEINFSGKWFDNWVKLLGVVFIAAGVIALANRFLGEFVDNRVFYMIKDYTKVILSSVILIGFGIKMLFMGKPKEINGED
;
A
#
# COMPACT_ATOMS: atom_id res chain seq x y z
N MET A 1 29.06 -24.45 -0.60
CA MET A 1 28.52 -23.99 0.70
C MET A 1 28.58 -22.47 0.77
N LYS A 2 27.47 -21.80 1.11
CA LYS A 2 27.41 -20.34 1.27
C LYS A 2 27.73 -19.98 2.74
N SER A 3 28.38 -18.85 2.96
CA SER A 3 28.82 -18.47 4.32
C SER A 3 27.63 -18.02 5.18
N LYS A 4 27.37 -18.74 6.28
CA LYS A 4 26.34 -18.38 7.27
C LYS A 4 26.60 -17.00 7.89
N ILE A 5 27.86 -16.71 8.20
CA ILE A 5 28.28 -15.44 8.81
C ILE A 5 27.98 -14.27 7.87
N LYS A 6 28.29 -14.41 6.57
CA LYS A 6 27.93 -13.38 5.58
C LYS A 6 26.41 -13.21 5.48
N ALA A 7 25.66 -14.32 5.37
CA ALA A 7 24.21 -14.27 5.30
C ALA A 7 23.58 -13.56 6.53
N PHE A 8 24.10 -13.81 7.73
CA PHE A 8 23.70 -13.13 8.96
C PHE A 8 23.89 -11.61 8.88
N PHE A 9 25.10 -11.14 8.53
CA PHE A 9 25.36 -9.70 8.44
C PHE A 9 24.55 -9.03 7.33
N LEU A 10 24.36 -9.70 6.18
CA LEU A 10 23.50 -9.16 5.12
C LEU A 10 22.04 -9.06 5.56
N SER A 11 21.56 -9.93 6.46
CA SER A 11 20.18 -9.91 6.96
C SER A 11 19.86 -8.67 7.80
N PHE A 12 20.84 -7.83 8.13
CA PHE A 12 20.57 -6.53 8.75
C PHE A 12 19.78 -5.61 7.83
N ILE A 13 19.87 -5.81 6.51
CA ILE A 13 18.92 -5.26 5.55
C ILE A 13 17.94 -6.40 5.23
N PRO A 14 16.66 -6.31 5.64
CA PRO A 14 15.70 -7.37 5.42
C PRO A 14 15.69 -7.88 3.98
N GLY A 15 15.78 -9.20 3.83
CA GLY A 15 15.80 -9.89 2.54
C GLY A 15 17.17 -10.11 1.90
N LEU A 16 18.18 -9.26 2.14
CA LEU A 16 19.48 -9.39 1.46
C LEU A 16 20.24 -10.67 1.83
N GLY A 17 20.12 -11.15 3.07
CA GLY A 17 20.73 -12.40 3.50
C GLY A 17 20.22 -13.61 2.72
N HIS A 18 18.90 -13.68 2.50
CA HIS A 18 18.26 -14.72 1.71
C HIS A 18 18.66 -14.67 0.22
N ILE A 19 18.71 -13.48 -0.37
CA ILE A 19 19.17 -13.28 -1.76
C ILE A 19 20.62 -13.77 -1.92
N TYR A 20 21.50 -13.48 -0.95
CA TYR A 20 22.88 -13.98 -0.99
C TYR A 20 22.98 -15.51 -0.95
N LEU A 21 22.10 -16.16 -0.19
CA LEU A 21 22.01 -17.61 -0.11
C LEU A 21 21.47 -18.22 -1.40
N GLY A 22 20.74 -17.45 -2.21
CA GLY A 22 20.04 -17.90 -3.41
C GLY A 22 18.54 -18.14 -3.20
N GLU A 23 18.02 -17.91 -1.99
CA GLU A 23 16.60 -18.00 -1.64
C GLU A 23 15.87 -16.72 -2.06
N ASN A 24 15.75 -16.49 -3.37
CA ASN A 24 15.23 -15.24 -3.91
C ASN A 24 13.79 -14.99 -3.43
N ASN A 25 12.92 -16.00 -3.46
CA ASN A 25 11.52 -15.86 -3.04
C ASN A 25 11.38 -15.31 -1.60
N ARG A 26 12.10 -15.88 -0.63
CA ARG A 26 12.08 -15.39 0.76
C ARG A 26 12.73 -14.02 0.88
N GLY A 27 13.87 -13.83 0.20
CA GLY A 27 14.56 -12.55 0.21
C GLY A 27 13.71 -11.40 -0.31
N LEU A 28 12.90 -11.66 -1.32
CA LEU A 28 11.95 -10.70 -1.87
C LEU A 28 10.86 -10.35 -0.87
N ILE A 29 10.21 -11.34 -0.27
CA ILE A 29 9.14 -11.13 0.72
C ILE A 29 9.62 -10.18 1.83
N PHE A 30 10.82 -10.45 2.37
CA PHE A 30 11.39 -9.61 3.42
C PHE A 30 11.79 -8.22 2.93
N LEU A 31 12.39 -8.10 1.74
CA LEU A 31 12.82 -6.81 1.20
C LEU A 31 11.65 -5.89 0.85
N GLY A 32 10.68 -6.35 0.04
CA GLY A 32 9.54 -5.51 -0.33
C GLY A 32 8.55 -5.33 0.82
N GLY A 33 8.43 -6.30 1.73
CA GLY A 33 7.72 -6.12 2.99
C GLY A 33 8.33 -5.00 3.84
N PHE A 34 9.65 -4.96 3.95
CA PHE A 34 10.36 -3.88 4.65
C PHE A 34 10.21 -2.51 3.97
N LEU A 35 10.34 -2.43 2.65
CA LEU A 35 10.16 -1.17 1.91
C LEU A 35 8.73 -0.64 2.01
N SER A 36 7.73 -1.52 1.84
CA SER A 36 6.30 -1.23 2.05
C SER A 36 6.04 -0.70 3.45
N TYR A 37 6.65 -1.35 4.43
CA TYR A 37 6.49 -1.01 5.82
C TYR A 37 7.13 0.35 6.17
N ILE A 38 8.34 0.67 5.66
CA ILE A 38 8.95 2.01 5.81
C ILE A 38 8.06 3.08 5.19
N PHE A 39 7.58 2.84 3.97
CA PHE A 39 6.66 3.75 3.30
C PHE A 39 5.41 4.00 4.14
N THR A 40 4.82 2.93 4.69
CA THR A 40 3.65 2.99 5.56
C THR A 40 3.92 3.82 6.81
N VAL A 41 4.99 3.53 7.55
CA VAL A 41 5.32 4.26 8.79
C VAL A 41 5.59 5.73 8.48
N GLY A 42 6.35 6.03 7.43
CA GLY A 42 6.60 7.41 7.00
C GLY A 42 5.33 8.15 6.60
N PHE A 43 4.41 7.49 5.90
CA PHE A 43 3.12 8.04 5.51
C PHE A 43 2.23 8.32 6.73
N LEU A 44 2.14 7.36 7.67
CA LEU A 44 1.33 7.51 8.88
C LEU A 44 1.87 8.62 9.80
N ASN A 45 3.18 8.78 9.89
CA ASN A 45 3.85 9.79 10.72
C ASN A 45 3.73 11.23 10.21
N HIS A 46 3.25 11.45 8.98
CA HIS A 46 3.02 12.81 8.46
C HIS A 46 1.71 13.46 8.98
N SER A 47 1.01 12.77 9.89
CA SER A 47 -0.30 13.14 10.41
C SER A 47 -0.19 14.01 11.66
N TYR A 48 -0.96 15.09 11.74
CA TYR A 48 -1.13 15.84 12.99
C TYR A 48 -2.03 15.03 13.93
N ASP A 49 -1.54 14.71 15.13
CA ASP A 49 -2.14 13.91 16.21
C ASP A 49 -3.62 14.26 16.52
N ILE A 50 -4.60 13.74 15.76
CA ILE A 50 -6.02 13.82 16.14
C ILE A 50 -6.46 12.53 16.84
N ILE A 51 -5.94 11.36 16.45
CA ILE A 51 -6.22 10.10 17.15
C ILE A 51 -4.88 9.40 17.42
N GLY A 52 -4.45 9.47 18.68
CA GLY A 52 -3.06 9.30 19.11
C GLY A 52 -2.35 8.00 18.69
N GLY A 53 -1.08 8.15 18.32
CA GLY A 53 -0.03 7.15 18.51
C GLY A 53 -0.11 5.84 17.73
N TYR A 54 -1.06 5.65 16.80
CA TYR A 54 -1.16 4.38 16.04
C TYR A 54 0.09 4.07 15.23
N SER A 55 0.82 5.07 14.74
CA SER A 55 2.10 4.87 14.07
C SER A 55 3.12 4.17 14.97
N ARG A 56 3.07 4.37 16.28
CA ARG A 56 3.96 3.70 17.26
C ARG A 56 3.72 2.19 17.32
N VAL A 57 2.48 1.74 17.11
CA VAL A 57 2.17 0.30 17.04
C VAL A 57 2.82 -0.31 15.81
N PHE A 58 2.77 0.42 14.68
CA PHE A 58 3.54 0.01 13.52
C PHE A 58 5.02 0.00 13.88
N GLU A 59 5.62 1.12 14.31
CA GLU A 59 7.06 1.23 14.65
C GLU A 59 7.57 0.14 15.60
N ALA A 60 6.76 -0.25 16.60
CA ALA A 60 7.09 -1.33 17.53
C ALA A 60 7.24 -2.71 16.86
N ALA A 61 6.68 -2.90 15.65
CA ALA A 61 6.85 -4.10 14.85
C ALA A 61 8.20 -4.19 14.13
N ILE A 62 8.97 -3.09 14.01
CA ILE A 62 10.29 -3.08 13.32
C ILE A 62 11.24 -4.10 13.93
N PRO A 63 11.50 -4.09 15.25
CA PRO A 63 12.46 -5.02 15.84
C PRO A 63 12.00 -6.47 15.71
N ALA A 64 10.69 -6.72 15.82
CA ALA A 64 10.12 -8.06 15.70
C ALA A 64 10.29 -8.62 14.28
N LEU A 65 9.94 -7.86 13.25
CA LEU A 65 10.11 -8.25 11.84
C LEU A 65 11.59 -8.43 11.49
N TRP A 66 12.45 -7.56 12.02
CA TRP A 66 13.89 -7.62 11.79
C TRP A 66 14.51 -8.87 12.41
N ILE A 67 14.20 -9.17 13.68
CA ILE A 67 14.65 -10.40 14.36
C ILE A 67 14.14 -11.64 13.61
N PHE A 68 12.87 -11.65 13.22
CA PHE A 68 12.28 -12.77 12.48
C PHE A 68 12.99 -13.02 11.14
N ASN A 69 13.25 -11.97 10.36
CA ASN A 69 14.04 -12.05 9.12
C ASN A 69 15.46 -12.61 9.36
N VAL A 70 16.17 -12.12 10.38
CA VAL A 70 17.53 -12.59 10.69
C VAL A 70 17.52 -14.07 11.09
N LEU A 71 16.58 -14.48 11.94
CA LEU A 71 16.43 -15.88 12.37
C LEU A 71 16.09 -16.79 11.18
N ASP A 72 15.12 -16.40 10.36
CA ASP A 72 14.73 -17.18 9.18
C ASP A 72 15.90 -17.34 8.20
N CYS A 73 16.71 -16.29 7.99
CA CYS A 73 17.89 -16.37 7.14
C CYS A 73 18.95 -17.33 7.69
N VAL A 74 19.25 -17.28 8.98
CA VAL A 74 20.24 -18.18 9.59
C VAL A 74 19.79 -19.63 9.53
N ILE A 75 18.50 -19.91 9.80
CA ILE A 75 17.92 -21.25 9.72
C ILE A 75 17.99 -21.79 8.29
N ASN A 76 17.62 -20.99 7.28
CA ASN A 76 17.68 -21.42 5.89
C ASN A 76 19.13 -21.59 5.40
N ALA A 77 20.06 -20.74 5.83
CA ALA A 77 21.49 -20.93 5.55
C ALA A 77 21.99 -22.29 6.04
N GLU A 78 21.47 -22.78 7.17
CA GLU A 78 21.79 -24.10 7.69
C GLU A 78 21.16 -25.23 6.87
N LYS A 79 19.87 -25.12 6.54
CA LYS A 79 19.17 -26.11 5.71
C LYS A 79 19.82 -26.27 4.34
N ILE A 80 20.18 -25.17 3.69
CA ILE A 80 20.87 -25.15 2.39
C ILE A 80 22.24 -25.83 2.50
N ASN A 81 23.03 -25.48 3.52
CA ASN A 81 24.36 -26.09 3.69
C ASN A 81 24.29 -27.58 4.06
N LYS A 82 23.18 -28.04 4.66
CA LYS A 82 22.88 -29.46 4.91
C LYS A 82 22.28 -30.18 3.69
N GLY A 83 22.08 -29.49 2.55
CA GLY A 83 21.49 -30.05 1.34
C GLY A 83 19.98 -30.30 1.43
N MET A 84 19.30 -29.77 2.44
CA MET A 84 17.85 -29.94 2.63
C MET A 84 17.02 -29.07 1.68
N ILE A 85 17.62 -28.02 1.11
CA ILE A 85 17.01 -27.14 0.13
C ILE A 85 17.90 -27.10 -1.11
N ASN A 86 17.32 -27.44 -2.26
CA ASN A 86 18.02 -27.46 -3.55
C ASN A 86 17.73 -26.16 -4.32
N LEU A 87 18.75 -25.30 -4.45
CA LEU A 87 18.65 -23.98 -5.08
C LEU A 87 18.89 -24.01 -6.60
N ALA A 88 19.24 -25.16 -7.16
CA ALA A 88 19.67 -25.28 -8.56
C ALA A 88 18.53 -25.08 -9.57
N ASP A 89 17.26 -25.18 -9.15
CA ASP A 89 16.08 -24.94 -9.99
C ASP A 89 15.69 -23.45 -10.11
N ASP A 90 16.23 -22.55 -9.28
CA ASP A 90 15.65 -21.21 -9.02
C ASP A 90 16.48 -20.05 -9.60
N LYS A 91 17.23 -20.31 -10.68
CA LYS A 91 17.94 -19.27 -11.47
C LYS A 91 17.31 -19.13 -12.85
N SER A 92 16.07 -18.69 -12.88
CA SER A 92 15.37 -18.37 -14.12
C SER A 92 15.27 -16.84 -14.30
N THR A 93 15.25 -16.36 -15.55
CA THR A 93 14.90 -14.96 -15.89
C THR A 93 13.53 -14.54 -15.30
N GLU A 94 12.69 -15.52 -14.94
CA GLU A 94 11.43 -15.30 -14.23
C GLU A 94 11.64 -14.73 -12.82
N ASP A 95 12.70 -15.14 -12.12
CA ASP A 95 12.98 -14.72 -10.74
C ASP A 95 13.50 -13.28 -10.68
N GLU A 96 14.26 -12.85 -11.69
CA GLU A 96 14.67 -11.45 -11.86
C GLU A 96 13.47 -10.53 -12.16
N ARG A 97 12.54 -10.98 -13.01
CA ARG A 97 11.30 -10.22 -13.29
C ARG A 97 10.39 -10.16 -12.06
N LYS A 98 10.27 -11.25 -11.31
CA LYS A 98 9.55 -11.26 -10.02
C LYS A 98 10.20 -10.30 -9.03
N LEU A 99 11.52 -10.28 -8.95
CA LEU A 99 12.28 -9.36 -8.09
C LEU A 99 11.94 -7.90 -8.38
N ILE A 100 12.01 -7.50 -9.65
CA ILE A 100 11.68 -6.13 -10.05
C ILE A 100 10.21 -5.82 -9.77
N SER A 101 9.29 -6.75 -10.04
CA SER A 101 7.86 -6.56 -9.76
C SER A 101 7.56 -6.32 -8.28
N PHE A 102 8.29 -7.01 -7.40
CA PHE A 102 8.12 -6.91 -5.95
C PHE A 102 8.72 -5.60 -5.40
N MET A 103 9.84 -5.15 -5.96
CA MET A 103 10.38 -3.83 -5.64
C MET A 103 9.43 -2.71 -6.07
N LEU A 104 8.76 -2.87 -7.21
CA LEU A 104 7.78 -1.92 -7.71
C LEU A 104 6.48 -1.94 -6.91
N SER A 105 6.09 -3.06 -6.30
CA SER A 105 4.81 -3.21 -5.59
C SER A 105 4.70 -2.41 -4.29
N VAL A 106 5.81 -1.80 -3.84
CA VAL A 106 5.79 -0.77 -2.79
C VAL A 106 4.82 0.36 -3.18
N ILE A 107 4.73 0.66 -4.47
CA ILE A 107 3.67 1.48 -5.04
C ILE A 107 2.61 0.51 -5.60
N PRO A 108 1.43 0.40 -4.97
CA PRO A 108 0.42 -0.56 -5.37
C PRO A 108 0.08 -0.47 -6.85
N GLY A 109 0.02 -1.62 -7.50
CA GLY A 109 -0.28 -1.73 -8.93
C GLY A 109 0.92 -1.63 -9.88
N LEU A 110 2.06 -1.02 -9.49
CA LEU A 110 3.23 -0.95 -10.39
C LEU A 110 3.88 -2.32 -10.64
N GLY A 111 3.89 -3.21 -9.64
CA GLY A 111 4.38 -4.58 -9.80
C GLY A 111 3.54 -5.38 -10.80
N GLN A 112 2.21 -5.29 -10.70
CA GLN A 112 1.26 -5.91 -11.62
C GLN A 112 1.42 -5.37 -13.05
N LEU A 113 1.55 -4.04 -13.19
CA LEU A 113 1.82 -3.40 -14.48
C LEU A 113 3.11 -3.92 -15.12
N TYR A 114 4.18 -4.07 -14.33
CA TYR A 114 5.47 -4.58 -14.79
C TYR A 114 5.41 -6.05 -15.25
N LEU A 115 4.61 -6.88 -14.57
CA LEU A 115 4.38 -8.27 -14.98
C LEU A 115 3.47 -8.40 -16.22
N GLY A 116 2.84 -7.29 -16.65
CA GLY A 116 1.96 -7.24 -17.81
C GLY A 116 0.47 -7.33 -17.48
N GLU A 117 0.09 -7.45 -16.20
CA GLU A 117 -1.30 -7.45 -15.73
C GLU A 117 -1.87 -6.01 -15.70
N LYS A 118 -2.00 -5.41 -16.89
CA LYS A 118 -2.36 -4.00 -17.07
C LYS A 118 -3.64 -3.62 -16.33
N GLU A 119 -4.68 -4.43 -16.44
CA GLU A 119 -5.99 -4.14 -15.85
C GLU A 119 -5.96 -4.14 -14.32
N LYS A 120 -5.36 -5.16 -13.70
CA LYS A 120 -5.22 -5.23 -12.24
C LYS A 120 -4.31 -4.11 -11.72
N GLY A 121 -3.18 -3.90 -12.39
CA GLY A 121 -2.21 -2.88 -12.01
C GLY A 121 -2.79 -1.48 -12.04
N GLN A 122 -3.57 -1.13 -13.08
CA GLN A 122 -4.25 0.16 -13.15
C GLN A 122 -5.32 0.33 -12.07
N LYS A 123 -6.10 -0.72 -11.78
CA LYS A 123 -7.12 -0.69 -10.71
C LYS A 123 -6.48 -0.45 -9.35
N LEU A 124 -5.42 -1.19 -9.03
CA LEU A 124 -4.71 -1.06 -7.76
C LEU A 124 -4.02 0.30 -7.62
N LEU A 125 -3.37 0.77 -8.68
CA LEU A 125 -2.73 2.08 -8.68
C LEU A 125 -3.76 3.20 -8.51
N SER A 126 -4.89 3.12 -9.22
CA SER A 126 -5.97 4.11 -9.11
C SER A 126 -6.57 4.13 -7.71
N LEU A 127 -6.86 2.95 -7.14
CA LEU A 127 -7.38 2.83 -5.77
C LEU A 127 -6.40 3.40 -4.75
N PHE A 128 -5.12 3.05 -4.86
CA PHE A 128 -4.07 3.58 -3.99
C PHE A 128 -3.98 5.10 -4.07
N LEU A 129 -3.94 5.68 -5.28
CA LEU A 129 -3.87 7.14 -5.46
C LEU A 129 -5.09 7.83 -4.89
N ILE A 130 -6.29 7.28 -5.11
CA ILE A 130 -7.54 7.84 -4.56
C ILE A 130 -7.49 7.84 -3.03
N VAL A 131 -7.20 6.69 -2.43
CA VAL A 131 -7.18 6.56 -0.97
C VAL A 131 -6.07 7.42 -0.38
N TYR A 132 -4.87 7.42 -0.95
CA TYR A 132 -3.74 8.25 -0.53
C TYR A 132 -4.09 9.74 -0.55
N ILE A 133 -4.65 10.22 -1.66
CA ILE A 133 -4.95 11.64 -1.86
C ILE A 133 -6.12 12.07 -0.98
N VAL A 134 -7.22 11.32 -0.98
CA VAL A 134 -8.38 11.63 -0.13
C VAL A 134 -7.95 11.60 1.34
N SER A 135 -7.17 10.59 1.74
CA SER A 135 -6.66 10.51 3.10
C SER A 135 -5.74 11.68 3.47
N SER A 136 -4.87 12.12 2.56
CA SER A 136 -3.96 13.25 2.77
C SER A 136 -4.68 14.60 2.83
N LEU A 137 -5.62 14.83 1.90
CA LEU A 137 -6.38 16.08 1.82
C LEU A 137 -7.35 16.25 2.98
N VAL A 138 -8.02 15.17 3.34
CA VAL A 138 -9.12 15.19 4.30
C VAL A 138 -8.61 15.00 5.73
N ASN A 139 -7.43 14.40 5.90
CA ASN A 139 -6.81 14.16 7.21
C ASN A 139 -7.63 13.19 8.09
N ILE A 140 -8.32 12.23 7.49
CA ILE A 140 -9.04 11.20 8.23
C ILE A 140 -8.10 10.02 8.52
N ASP A 141 -7.80 9.80 9.80
CA ASP A 141 -6.87 8.76 10.25
C ASP A 141 -7.30 7.34 9.88
N ILE A 142 -8.61 7.02 9.94
CA ILE A 142 -9.09 5.68 9.55
C ILE A 142 -8.88 5.40 8.05
N LEU A 143 -8.97 6.43 7.19
CA LEU A 143 -8.70 6.32 5.75
C LEU A 143 -7.20 6.13 5.47
N ARG A 144 -6.32 6.63 6.35
CA ARG A 144 -4.86 6.41 6.24
C ARG A 144 -4.50 4.94 6.38
N LEU A 145 -5.25 4.17 7.18
CA LEU A 145 -5.07 2.71 7.29
C LEU A 145 -5.43 1.96 6.00
N GLY A 146 -6.20 2.58 5.10
CA GLY A 146 -6.45 2.03 3.78
C GLY A 146 -5.19 1.91 2.93
N VAL A 147 -4.23 2.83 3.08
CA VAL A 147 -2.96 2.82 2.34
C VAL A 147 -2.13 1.55 2.61
N PRO A 148 -1.76 1.21 3.86
CA PRO A 148 -1.05 -0.04 4.14
C PRO A 148 -1.84 -1.28 3.76
N ALA A 149 -3.16 -1.28 3.95
CA ALA A 149 -4.00 -2.40 3.53
C ALA A 149 -3.91 -2.66 2.02
N ILE A 150 -3.93 -1.59 1.20
CA ILE A 150 -3.79 -1.69 -0.26
C ILE A 150 -2.38 -2.17 -0.66
N ILE A 151 -1.33 -1.72 0.03
CA ILE A 151 0.04 -2.20 -0.26
C ILE A 151 0.20 -3.68 0.09
N ILE A 152 -0.30 -4.12 1.25
CA ILE A 152 -0.29 -5.54 1.64
C ILE A 152 -1.05 -6.36 0.60
N TYR A 153 -2.25 -5.93 0.21
CA TYR A 153 -3.02 -6.61 -0.83
C TYR A 153 -2.24 -6.69 -2.17
N SER A 154 -1.63 -5.59 -2.60
CA SER A 154 -0.85 -5.54 -3.84
C SER A 154 0.34 -6.52 -3.83
N ILE A 155 0.96 -6.70 -2.66
CA ILE A 155 2.07 -7.65 -2.47
C ILE A 155 1.55 -9.09 -2.49
N LEU A 156 0.45 -9.38 -1.77
CA LEU A 156 -0.14 -10.72 -1.72
C LEU A 156 -0.66 -11.17 -3.09
N ASP A 157 -1.24 -10.26 -3.87
CA ASP A 157 -1.70 -10.53 -5.23
C ASP A 157 -0.54 -10.97 -6.15
N LEU A 158 0.63 -10.32 -6.04
CA LEU A 158 1.84 -10.73 -6.77
C LEU A 158 2.37 -12.10 -6.34
N MET A 159 2.21 -12.47 -5.07
CA MET A 159 2.61 -13.78 -4.56
C MET A 159 1.69 -14.90 -5.05
N ASN A 160 0.42 -14.60 -5.31
CA ASN A 160 -0.59 -15.56 -5.75
C ASN A 160 -0.66 -15.76 -7.29
N VAL A 161 0.31 -15.26 -8.07
CA VAL A 161 0.31 -15.35 -9.55
C VAL A 161 0.40 -16.79 -10.11
N LYS A 162 0.39 -17.84 -9.27
CA LYS A 162 0.09 -19.21 -9.71
C LYS A 162 -1.28 -19.67 -9.20
N GLY A 163 -2.32 -19.31 -9.96
CA GLY A 163 -3.61 -19.98 -9.91
C GLY A 163 -4.70 -19.20 -9.19
N ILE A 164 -5.46 -18.42 -9.94
CA ILE A 164 -6.92 -18.54 -10.11
C ILE A 164 -7.20 -17.89 -11.46
N ARG A 165 -7.30 -18.72 -12.50
CA ARG A 165 -7.98 -18.37 -13.75
C ARG A 165 -9.48 -18.51 -13.49
N ASP A 166 -10.02 -17.60 -12.72
CA ASP A 166 -11.47 -17.32 -12.57
C ASP A 166 -11.64 -16.29 -11.46
N THR A 167 -11.18 -15.07 -11.71
CA THR A 167 -11.72 -13.92 -10.98
C THR A 167 -12.59 -13.19 -11.97
N THR A 168 -13.91 -13.37 -11.82
CA THR A 168 -14.95 -12.52 -12.37
C THR A 168 -14.40 -11.15 -12.71
N GLU A 169 -14.31 -10.84 -13.99
CA GLU A 169 -13.90 -9.53 -14.49
C GLU A 169 -14.80 -8.47 -13.84
N ILE A 170 -14.31 -7.81 -12.79
CA ILE A 170 -14.99 -6.63 -12.28
C ILE A 170 -14.79 -5.57 -13.35
N ASN A 171 -15.82 -5.37 -14.16
CA ASN A 171 -15.79 -4.48 -15.31
C ASN A 171 -15.83 -3.02 -14.83
N PHE A 172 -14.65 -2.42 -14.63
CA PHE A 172 -14.52 -1.03 -14.17
C PHE A 172 -14.70 0.01 -15.30
N SER A 173 -14.91 -0.44 -16.54
CA SER A 173 -15.18 0.41 -17.72
C SER A 173 -16.65 0.89 -17.78
N GLY A 174 -17.26 1.18 -16.64
CA GLY A 174 -18.64 1.65 -16.55
C GLY A 174 -18.74 3.16 -16.36
N LYS A 175 -19.86 3.76 -16.79
CA LYS A 175 -20.24 5.17 -16.50
C LYS A 175 -20.03 5.59 -15.03
N TRP A 176 -20.06 4.62 -14.12
CA TRP A 176 -19.75 4.82 -12.71
C TRP A 176 -18.31 5.29 -12.48
N PHE A 177 -17.31 4.66 -13.12
CA PHE A 177 -15.89 5.04 -13.00
C PHE A 177 -15.64 6.45 -13.52
N ASP A 178 -16.23 6.82 -14.66
CA ASP A 178 -16.16 8.19 -15.20
C ASP A 178 -16.72 9.23 -14.22
N ASN A 179 -17.81 8.91 -13.53
CA ASN A 179 -18.37 9.78 -12.50
C ASN A 179 -17.47 9.90 -11.27
N TRP A 180 -16.73 8.85 -10.90
CA TRP A 180 -15.73 8.92 -9.83
C TRP A 180 -14.53 9.77 -10.23
N VAL A 181 -14.04 9.64 -11.45
CA VAL A 181 -12.94 10.48 -11.97
C VAL A 181 -13.35 11.96 -11.99
N LYS A 182 -14.58 12.27 -12.41
CA LYS A 182 -15.12 13.64 -12.35
C LYS A 182 -15.23 14.17 -10.93
N LEU A 183 -15.75 13.36 -10.00
CA LEU A 183 -15.84 13.72 -8.58
C LEU A 183 -14.45 13.99 -7.98
N LEU A 184 -13.45 13.18 -8.32
CA LEU A 184 -12.06 13.39 -7.91
C LEU A 184 -11.53 14.72 -8.44
N GLY A 185 -11.76 15.02 -9.73
CA GLY A 185 -11.39 16.31 -10.32
C GLY A 185 -11.96 17.50 -9.55
N VAL A 186 -13.23 17.44 -9.13
CA VAL A 186 -13.85 18.48 -8.30
C VAL A 186 -13.19 18.58 -6.92
N VAL A 187 -12.90 17.44 -6.27
CA VAL A 187 -12.22 17.40 -4.97
C VAL A 187 -10.82 18.02 -5.05
N PHE A 188 -10.06 17.74 -6.12
CA PHE A 188 -8.74 18.35 -6.33
C PHE A 188 -8.81 19.86 -6.53
N ILE A 189 -9.76 20.35 -7.34
CA ILE A 189 -9.94 21.79 -7.57
C ILE A 189 -10.29 22.49 -6.26
N ALA A 190 -11.24 21.95 -5.49
CA ALA A 190 -11.62 22.50 -4.19
C ALA A 190 -10.44 22.51 -3.20
N ALA A 191 -9.67 21.42 -3.13
CA ALA A 191 -8.48 21.35 -2.30
C ALA A 191 -7.41 22.38 -2.70
N GLY A 192 -7.19 22.58 -4.00
CA GLY A 192 -6.28 23.61 -4.51
C GLY A 192 -6.71 25.03 -4.13
N VAL A 193 -8.00 25.34 -4.24
CA VAL A 193 -8.55 26.64 -3.82
C VAL A 193 -8.39 26.85 -2.31
N ILE A 194 -8.66 25.83 -1.50
CA ILE A 194 -8.49 25.89 -0.04
C ILE A 194 -7.01 26.08 0.33
N ALA A 195 -6.09 25.40 -0.35
CA ALA A 195 -4.66 25.56 -0.12
C ALA A 195 -4.17 26.99 -0.44
N LEU A 196 -4.63 27.57 -1.55
CA LEU A 196 -4.35 28.95 -1.93
C LEU A 196 -4.95 29.95 -0.93
N ALA A 197 -6.21 29.74 -0.53
CA ALA A 197 -6.89 30.56 0.47
C ALA A 197 -6.16 30.51 1.82
N ASN A 198 -5.73 29.32 2.27
CA ASN A 198 -4.96 29.18 3.50
C ASN A 198 -3.60 29.91 3.42
N ARG A 199 -2.92 29.85 2.27
CA ARG A 199 -1.64 30.58 2.13
C ARG A 199 -1.84 32.09 2.15
N PHE A 200 -2.88 32.57 1.47
CA PHE A 200 -3.20 33.99 1.39
C PHE A 200 -3.72 34.54 2.72
N LEU A 201 -4.69 33.87 3.36
CA LEU A 201 -5.27 34.30 4.64
C LEU A 201 -4.26 34.25 5.78
N GLY A 202 -3.26 33.37 5.72
CA GLY A 202 -2.18 33.31 6.71
C GLY A 202 -1.30 34.56 6.76
N GLU A 203 -1.32 35.41 5.73
CA GLU A 203 -0.61 36.69 5.72
C GLU A 203 -1.42 37.83 6.37
N PHE A 204 -2.75 37.70 6.44
CA PHE A 204 -3.66 38.76 6.92
C PHE A 204 -4.30 38.45 8.29
N VAL A 205 -4.18 37.22 8.78
CA VAL A 205 -4.87 36.75 9.99
C VAL A 205 -3.85 36.33 11.05
N ASP A 206 -4.11 36.71 12.31
CA ASP A 206 -3.28 36.32 13.46
C ASP A 206 -3.06 34.80 13.49
N ASN A 207 -1.81 34.38 13.72
CA ASN A 207 -1.41 32.98 13.79
C ASN A 207 -2.35 32.12 14.65
N ARG A 208 -2.84 32.63 15.78
CA ARG A 208 -3.73 31.85 16.67
C ARG A 208 -5.09 31.56 16.02
N VAL A 209 -5.66 32.55 15.33
CA VAL A 209 -6.92 32.40 14.60
C VAL A 209 -6.72 31.56 13.35
N PHE A 210 -5.57 31.72 12.68
CA PHE A 210 -5.20 30.92 11.52
C PHE A 210 -5.09 29.42 11.83
N TYR A 211 -4.44 29.03 12.93
CA TYR A 211 -4.39 27.63 13.37
C TYR A 211 -5.78 27.09 13.69
N MET A 212 -6.64 27.89 14.34
CA MET A 212 -8.01 27.52 14.65
C MET A 212 -8.84 27.28 13.38
N ILE A 213 -8.76 28.19 12.40
CA ILE A 213 -9.43 28.04 11.09
C ILE A 213 -8.92 26.79 10.36
N LYS A 214 -7.61 26.55 10.37
CA LYS A 214 -6.99 25.40 9.71
C LYS A 214 -7.51 24.08 10.27
N ASP A 215 -7.64 23.96 11.59
CA ASP A 215 -8.15 22.73 12.20
C ASP A 215 -9.66 22.54 12.00
N TYR A 216 -10.48 23.60 12.14
CA TYR A 216 -11.91 23.49 11.82
C TYR A 216 -12.17 23.16 10.35
N THR A 217 -11.37 23.70 9.43
CA THR A 217 -11.50 23.41 7.99
C THR A 217 -11.28 21.93 7.68
N LYS A 218 -10.26 21.31 8.31
CA LYS A 218 -10.02 19.86 8.16
C LYS A 218 -11.20 19.03 8.67
N VAL A 219 -11.73 19.39 9.85
CA VAL A 219 -12.85 18.67 10.47
C VAL A 219 -14.11 18.79 9.61
N ILE A 220 -14.45 20.00 9.16
CA ILE A 220 -15.63 20.23 8.30
C ILE A 220 -15.50 19.43 6.99
N LEU A 221 -14.34 19.47 6.34
CA LEU A 221 -14.11 18.74 5.09
C LEU A 221 -14.20 17.22 5.31
N SER A 222 -13.64 16.71 6.40
CA SER A 222 -13.75 15.32 6.83
C SER A 222 -15.19 14.86 7.00
N SER A 223 -15.97 15.65 7.75
CA SER A 223 -17.36 15.33 8.02
C SER A 223 -18.18 15.31 6.73
N VAL A 224 -18.03 16.31 5.85
CA VAL A 224 -18.77 16.36 4.57
C VAL A 224 -18.48 15.15 3.69
N ILE A 225 -17.20 14.75 3.59
CA ILE A 225 -16.79 13.62 2.76
C ILE A 225 -17.28 12.29 3.34
N LEU A 226 -17.17 12.08 4.66
CA LEU A 226 -17.68 10.88 5.32
C LEU A 226 -19.20 10.76 5.22
N ILE A 227 -19.92 11.86 5.42
CA ILE A 227 -21.38 11.89 5.29
C ILE A 227 -21.78 11.59 3.84
N GLY A 228 -21.14 12.25 2.87
CA GLY A 228 -21.41 12.01 1.46
C GLY A 228 -21.12 10.57 1.03
N PHE A 229 -20.02 10.00 1.51
CA PHE A 229 -19.66 8.60 1.24
C PHE A 229 -20.65 7.63 1.90
N GLY A 230 -21.02 7.86 3.16
CA GLY A 230 -22.01 7.05 3.89
C GLY A 230 -23.38 7.07 3.24
N ILE A 231 -23.88 8.25 2.86
CA ILE A 231 -25.14 8.40 2.10
C ILE A 231 -25.05 7.60 0.79
N LYS A 232 -23.96 7.76 0.04
CA LYS A 232 -23.79 7.05 -1.24
C LYS A 232 -23.79 5.53 -1.05
N MET A 233 -23.13 5.00 -0.02
CA MET A 233 -23.14 3.57 0.27
C MET A 233 -24.54 3.03 0.57
N LEU A 234 -25.36 3.78 1.33
CA LEU A 234 -26.73 3.38 1.66
C LEU A 234 -27.60 3.21 0.40
N PHE A 235 -27.33 3.97 -0.65
CA PHE A 235 -28.12 3.93 -1.89
C PHE A 235 -27.49 3.09 -3.02
N MET A 236 -26.32 2.50 -2.82
CA MET A 236 -25.61 1.74 -3.87
C MET A 236 -25.87 0.22 -3.84
N GLY A 237 -26.74 -0.26 -2.95
CA GLY A 237 -27.13 -1.66 -2.83
C GLY A 237 -28.58 -1.92 -3.26
N LYS A 238 -28.80 -2.25 -4.54
CA LYS A 238 -29.84 -3.22 -4.91
C LYS A 238 -29.20 -4.29 -5.79
N PRO A 239 -29.14 -5.56 -5.35
CA PRO A 239 -28.75 -6.64 -6.23
C PRO A 239 -29.79 -6.75 -7.34
N LYS A 240 -29.32 -6.88 -8.59
CA LYS A 240 -30.17 -7.31 -9.69
C LYS A 240 -30.68 -8.70 -9.33
N GLU A 241 -31.99 -8.84 -9.12
CA GLU A 241 -32.63 -10.15 -9.10
C GLU A 241 -32.32 -10.84 -10.42
N ILE A 242 -31.70 -12.02 -10.33
CA ILE A 242 -31.54 -12.93 -11.46
C ILE A 242 -32.94 -13.49 -11.67
N ASN A 243 -33.68 -12.96 -12.65
CA ASN A 243 -34.90 -13.58 -13.11
C ASN A 243 -34.51 -14.95 -13.68
N GLY A 244 -34.93 -16.00 -12.96
CA GLY A 244 -34.95 -17.36 -13.47
C GLY A 244 -35.79 -17.43 -14.72
N GLU A 245 -35.31 -18.22 -15.67
CA GLU A 245 -36.02 -18.70 -16.83
C GLU A 245 -37.36 -19.34 -16.42
N ASP A 246 -38.42 -18.99 -17.15
CA ASP A 246 -39.45 -19.89 -17.66
C ASP A 246 -39.90 -19.34 -19.02
#